data_AF-A0A7S4M2C8-F1
#
_entry.id   AF-A0A7S4M2C8-F1
#
_cell.length_a   1.000
_cell.length_b   1.000
_cell.length_c   1.000
_cell.angle_alpha   90.00
_cell.angle_beta   90.00
_cell.angle_gamma   90.00
#
_symmetry.space_group_name_H-M   'P 1'
#
loop_
_entity.id
_entity.type
_entity.pdbx_description
1 polymer ?
#
loop_
_entity_poly.entity_id
_entity_poly.type
_entity_poly.pdbx_seq_one_letter_code
_entity_poly.pdbx_strand_id
1 'polypeptide(L)'
;GPNGAGKSTLLRLILGREQPREGRAEIVASNAMTQFFEQDQANVLPLDKSVIQTLEHAASTTDFEYEQLRALLGKFMFKDDKVNDKLSTLSGGEKARVALCRMMLTPCNLLLLDEP
;
A
#
# COMPACT_ATOMS: atom_id res chain seq x y z
N GLY A 1 0.82 -3.41 -20.30
CA GLY A 1 1.31 -4.50 -21.18
C GLY A 1 0.63 -5.80 -20.79
N PRO A 2 0.61 -6.81 -21.69
CA PRO A 2 -0.01 -8.11 -21.41
C PRO A 2 0.64 -8.79 -20.19
N ASN A 3 -0.05 -9.79 -19.63
CA ASN A 3 0.51 -10.62 -18.57
C ASN A 3 1.77 -11.33 -19.10
N GLY A 4 2.83 -11.37 -18.28
CA GLY A 4 4.13 -11.89 -18.71
C GLY A 4 5.03 -10.92 -19.47
N ALA A 5 4.60 -9.67 -19.73
CA ALA A 5 5.43 -8.66 -20.41
C ALA A 5 6.62 -8.13 -19.57
N GLY A 6 6.84 -8.64 -18.36
CA GLY A 6 7.95 -8.24 -17.48
C GLY A 6 7.70 -7.00 -16.61
N LYS A 7 6.45 -6.57 -16.42
CA LYS A 7 6.10 -5.37 -15.61
C LYS A 7 6.63 -5.47 -14.17
N SER A 8 6.29 -6.56 -13.48
CA SER A 8 6.74 -6.83 -12.11
C SER A 8 8.26 -6.96 -12.01
N THR A 9 8.89 -7.59 -13.03
CA THR A 9 10.35 -7.69 -13.12
C THR A 9 10.99 -6.31 -13.27
N LEU A 10 10.43 -5.44 -14.11
CA LEU A 10 10.90 -4.06 -14.26
C LEU A 10 10.83 -3.28 -12.93
N LEU A 11 9.73 -3.40 -12.20
CA LEU A 11 9.58 -2.74 -10.90
C LEU A 11 10.59 -3.27 -9.88
N ARG A 12 10.82 -4.59 -9.81
CA ARG A 12 11.84 -5.20 -8.94
C ARG A 12 13.25 -4.76 -9.29
N LEU A 13 13.58 -4.66 -10.58
CA LEU A 13 14.86 -4.16 -11.06
C LEU A 13 15.08 -2.70 -10.62
N ILE A 14 14.10 -1.81 -10.84
CA ILE A 14 14.17 -0.39 -10.43
C ILE A 14 14.35 -0.25 -8.91
N LEU A 15 13.70 -1.12 -8.13
CA LEU A 15 13.80 -1.15 -6.67
C LEU A 15 15.08 -1.81 -6.13
N GLY A 16 15.95 -2.33 -7.00
CA GLY A 16 17.16 -3.06 -6.60
C GLY A 16 16.88 -4.41 -5.92
N ARG A 17 15.66 -4.93 -6.03
CA ARG A 17 15.27 -6.26 -5.50
C ARG A 17 15.68 -7.40 -6.43
N GLU A 18 16.05 -7.07 -7.66
CA GLU A 18 16.57 -7.99 -8.67
C GLU A 18 17.72 -7.29 -9.40
N GLN A 19 18.76 -8.02 -9.83
CA GLN A 19 19.88 -7.43 -10.56
C GLN A 19 19.69 -7.53 -12.08
N PRO A 20 19.94 -6.45 -12.84
CA PRO A 20 19.89 -6.52 -14.30
C PRO A 20 21.06 -7.37 -14.82
N ARG A 21 20.80 -8.17 -15.84
CA ARG A 21 21.85 -8.95 -16.52
C ARG A 21 22.85 -8.03 -17.23
N GLU A 22 22.36 -6.95 -17.81
CA GLU A 22 23.13 -5.92 -18.54
C GLU A 22 22.49 -4.54 -18.29
N GLY A 23 23.28 -3.47 -18.40
CA GLY A 23 22.81 -2.10 -18.18
C GLY A 23 22.63 -1.74 -16.70
N ARG A 24 21.80 -0.73 -16.42
CA ARG A 24 21.50 -0.24 -15.06
C ARG A 24 20.02 0.09 -14.92
N ALA A 25 19.45 -0.25 -13.77
CA ALA A 25 18.11 0.15 -13.36
C ALA A 25 18.17 0.52 -11.88
N GLU A 26 18.02 1.81 -11.58
CA GLU A 26 18.15 2.31 -10.21
C GLU A 26 17.39 3.63 -10.05
N ILE A 27 16.97 3.90 -8.82
CA ILE A 27 16.40 5.20 -8.46
C ILE A 27 17.56 6.11 -8.05
N VAL A 28 17.91 7.05 -8.94
CA VAL A 28 19.09 7.93 -8.79
C VAL A 28 18.87 9.10 -7.83
N ALA A 29 17.63 9.38 -7.45
CA ALA A 29 17.29 10.47 -6.53
C ALA A 29 17.67 10.09 -5.09
N SER A 30 18.67 10.78 -4.52
CA SER A 30 19.22 10.49 -3.18
C SER A 30 18.24 10.69 -2.03
N ASN A 31 17.15 11.43 -2.26
CA ASN A 31 16.08 11.67 -1.29
C ASN A 31 14.80 10.87 -1.60
N ALA A 32 14.87 9.87 -2.47
CA ALA A 32 13.71 9.02 -2.76
C ALA A 32 13.34 8.18 -1.53
N MET A 33 12.12 8.38 -1.04
CA MET A 33 11.45 7.54 -0.05
C MET A 33 10.44 6.69 -0.80
N THR A 34 10.83 5.46 -1.11
CA THR A 34 10.08 4.57 -1.99
C THR A 34 9.19 3.63 -1.20
N GLN A 35 7.95 3.47 -1.65
CA GLN A 35 7.12 2.34 -1.25
C GLN A 35 6.67 1.53 -2.46
N PHE A 36 6.52 0.22 -2.24
CA PHE A 36 6.10 -0.71 -3.27
C PHE A 36 4.86 -1.46 -2.83
N PHE A 37 3.77 -1.26 -3.56
CA PHE A 37 2.52 -1.97 -3.36
C PHE A 37 2.47 -3.20 -4.26
N GLU A 38 2.54 -4.36 -3.64
CA GLU A 38 2.33 -5.66 -4.28
C GLU A 38 0.97 -6.21 -3.88
N GLN A 39 0.34 -6.98 -4.77
CA GLN A 39 -0.95 -7.62 -4.52
C GLN A 39 -0.99 -8.42 -3.20
N ASP A 40 0.14 -9.01 -2.79
CA ASP A 40 0.27 -9.75 -1.53
C ASP A 40 0.11 -8.88 -0.28
N GLN A 41 0.35 -7.57 -0.33
CA GLN A 41 0.16 -6.72 0.84
C GLN A 41 -1.29 -6.70 1.35
N ALA A 42 -2.26 -6.88 0.44
CA ALA A 42 -3.67 -7.02 0.82
C ALA A 42 -3.94 -8.33 1.57
N ASN A 43 -3.14 -9.38 1.33
CA ASN A 43 -3.25 -10.69 1.98
C ASN A 43 -2.65 -10.70 3.40
N VAL A 44 -1.77 -9.75 3.74
CA VAL A 44 -1.10 -9.64 5.06
C VAL A 44 -1.90 -8.78 6.05
N LEU A 45 -3.13 -8.37 5.69
CA LEU A 45 -3.98 -7.58 6.57
C LEU A 45 -4.54 -8.41 7.75
N PRO A 46 -4.60 -7.85 8.97
CA PRO A 46 -5.11 -8.55 10.16
C PRO A 46 -6.63 -8.71 10.08
N LEU A 47 -7.08 -9.89 9.62
CA LEU A 47 -8.49 -10.14 9.28
C LEU A 47 -9.47 -9.98 10.45
N ASP A 48 -8.98 -10.08 11.68
CA ASP A 48 -9.75 -9.97 12.91
C ASP A 48 -10.02 -8.53 13.35
N LYS A 49 -9.27 -7.56 12.83
CA LYS A 49 -9.40 -6.14 13.15
C LYS A 49 -10.39 -5.42 12.22
N SER A 50 -10.93 -4.31 12.68
CA SER A 50 -11.69 -3.40 11.81
C SER A 50 -10.79 -2.58 10.89
N VAL A 51 -11.37 -1.95 9.87
CA VAL A 51 -10.66 -1.04 8.96
C VAL A 51 -9.95 0.07 9.74
N ILE A 52 -10.66 0.78 10.63
CA ILE A 52 -10.08 1.88 11.40
C ILE A 52 -8.98 1.39 12.36
N GLN A 53 -9.21 0.29 13.08
CA GLN A 53 -8.22 -0.30 13.99
C GLN A 53 -6.93 -0.71 13.27
N THR A 54 -7.05 -1.14 12.02
CA THR A 54 -5.90 -1.51 11.19
C THR A 54 -5.03 -0.30 10.86
N LEU A 55 -5.65 0.84 10.54
CA LEU A 55 -4.94 2.08 10.29
C LEU A 55 -4.40 2.70 11.57
N GLU A 56 -5.16 2.72 12.66
CA GLU A 56 -4.70 3.21 13.97
C GLU A 56 -3.44 2.45 14.44
N HIS A 57 -3.45 1.13 14.31
CA HIS A 57 -2.27 0.32 14.63
C HIS A 57 -1.07 0.67 13.75
N ALA A 58 -1.27 0.88 12.46
CA ALA A 58 -0.21 1.27 11.53
C ALA A 58 0.29 2.71 11.74
N ALA A 59 -0.57 3.59 12.26
CA ALA A 59 -0.25 4.97 12.62
C ALA A 59 0.36 5.13 14.02
N SER A 60 0.52 4.04 14.79
CA SER A 60 0.99 4.10 16.18
C SER A 60 2.35 4.77 16.39
N THR A 61 3.17 4.86 15.33
CA THR A 61 4.48 5.52 15.34
C THR A 61 4.53 6.76 14.44
N THR A 62 3.38 7.31 14.04
CA THR A 62 3.28 8.47 13.15
C THR A 62 2.44 9.57 13.82
N ASP A 63 2.49 10.78 13.28
CA ASP A 63 1.76 11.95 13.80
C ASP A 63 0.31 12.02 13.28
N PHE A 64 -0.27 10.90 12.83
CA PHE A 64 -1.63 10.88 12.32
C PHE A 64 -2.65 10.84 13.45
N GLU A 65 -3.54 11.82 13.47
CA GLU A 65 -4.69 11.84 14.38
C GLU A 65 -5.87 11.02 13.83
N TYR A 66 -6.76 10.59 14.74
CA TYR A 66 -7.94 9.79 14.39
C TYR A 66 -8.78 10.39 13.26
N GLU A 67 -9.02 11.71 13.29
CA GLU A 67 -9.79 12.40 12.24
C GLU A 67 -9.08 12.39 10.88
N GLN A 68 -7.74 12.44 10.87
CA GLN A 68 -6.96 12.34 9.65
C GLN A 68 -7.02 10.92 9.07
N LEU A 69 -7.03 9.89 9.93
CA LEU A 69 -7.23 8.50 9.50
C LEU A 69 -8.63 8.30 8.89
N ARG A 70 -9.69 8.83 9.52
CA ARG A 70 -11.04 8.79 8.96
C ARG A 70 -11.14 9.56 7.64
N ALA A 71 -10.50 10.72 7.54
CA ALA A 71 -10.47 11.51 6.31
C ALA A 71 -9.75 10.77 5.18
N LEU A 72 -8.64 10.08 5.48
CA LEU A 72 -7.93 9.23 4.52
C LEU A 72 -8.83 8.07 4.05
N LEU A 73 -9.43 7.33 4.99
CA LEU A 73 -10.36 6.24 4.68
C LEU A 73 -11.56 6.70 3.84
N GLY A 74 -12.08 7.89 4.12
CA GLY A 74 -13.16 8.50 3.36
C GLY A 74 -12.81 8.73 1.89
N LYS A 75 -11.55 9.11 1.58
CA LYS A 75 -11.04 9.23 0.20
C LYS A 75 -11.01 7.89 -0.54
N PHE A 76 -10.92 6.78 0.19
CA PHE A 76 -10.91 5.41 -0.33
C PHE A 76 -12.27 4.69 -0.21
N MET A 77 -13.36 5.46 -0.06
CA MET A 77 -14.74 4.99 -0.01
C MET A 77 -15.09 4.13 1.23
N PHE A 78 -14.35 4.30 2.33
CA PHE A 78 -14.73 3.80 3.64
C PHE A 78 -15.37 4.94 4.44
N LYS A 79 -16.70 5.03 4.37
CA LYS A 79 -17.50 6.07 5.02
C LYS A 79 -18.39 5.46 6.10
N ASP A 80 -18.87 6.32 7.00
CA ASP A 80 -19.86 5.98 8.03
C ASP A 80 -19.46 4.74 8.85
N ASP A 81 -20.33 3.75 8.95
CA ASP A 81 -20.11 2.52 9.72
C ASP A 81 -19.12 1.56 9.07
N LYS A 82 -18.82 1.75 7.77
CA LYS A 82 -17.93 0.84 7.03
C LYS A 82 -16.49 0.82 7.55
N VAL A 83 -16.07 1.87 8.26
CA VAL A 83 -14.75 1.88 8.92
C VAL A 83 -14.68 0.91 10.12
N ASN A 84 -15.84 0.49 10.65
CA ASN A 84 -15.96 -0.44 11.77
C ASN A 84 -16.07 -1.90 11.30
N ASP A 85 -16.27 -2.14 10.01
CA ASP A 85 -16.31 -3.48 9.44
C ASP A 85 -14.99 -4.21 9.66
N LYS A 86 -15.08 -5.50 10.00
CA LYS A 86 -13.91 -6.38 10.10
C LYS A 86 -13.30 -6.59 8.72
N LEU A 87 -11.98 -6.62 8.64
CA LEU A 87 -11.29 -6.90 7.37
C LEU A 87 -11.69 -8.24 6.77
N SER A 88 -12.05 -9.24 7.58
CA SER A 88 -12.56 -10.53 7.11
C SER A 88 -13.80 -10.43 6.23
N THR A 89 -14.65 -9.41 6.40
CA THR A 89 -15.91 -9.26 5.65
C THR A 89 -15.75 -8.48 4.34
N LEU A 90 -14.58 -7.88 4.11
CA LEU A 90 -14.29 -7.09 2.92
C LEU A 90 -13.97 -7.96 1.70
N SER A 91 -14.39 -7.49 0.53
CA SER A 91 -13.95 -8.01 -0.77
C SER A 91 -12.44 -7.80 -0.98
N GLY A 92 -11.84 -8.53 -1.93
CA GLY A 92 -10.42 -8.37 -2.26
C GLY A 92 -10.06 -6.94 -2.66
N GLY A 93 -10.90 -6.29 -3.48
CA GLY A 93 -10.69 -4.89 -3.88
C GLY A 93 -10.84 -3.88 -2.73
N GLU A 94 -11.70 -4.16 -1.75
CA GLU A 94 -11.77 -3.35 -0.52
C GLU A 94 -10.52 -3.52 0.33
N LYS A 95 -10.06 -4.76 0.53
CA LYS A 95 -8.80 -5.05 1.22
C LYS A 95 -7.61 -4.35 0.56
N ALA A 96 -7.55 -4.34 -0.78
CA ALA A 96 -6.52 -3.62 -1.52
C ALA A 96 -6.54 -2.12 -1.19
N ARG A 97 -7.73 -1.48 -1.15
CA ARG A 97 -7.86 -0.07 -0.76
C ARG A 97 -7.45 0.20 0.69
N VAL A 98 -7.75 -0.69 1.63
CA VAL A 98 -7.27 -0.57 3.02
C VAL A 98 -5.74 -0.68 3.08
N ALA A 99 -5.16 -1.63 2.36
CA ALA A 99 -3.71 -1.80 2.30
C ALA A 99 -3.03 -0.55 1.71
N LEU A 100 -3.61 0.05 0.65
CA LEU A 100 -3.16 1.33 0.11
C LEU A 100 -3.23 2.45 1.16
N CYS A 101 -4.35 2.58 1.89
CA CYS A 101 -4.46 3.57 2.96
C CYS A 101 -3.38 3.39 4.02
N ARG A 102 -3.16 2.15 4.47
CA ARG A 102 -2.14 1.80 5.46
C ARG A 102 -0.74 2.20 4.97
N MET A 103 -0.45 1.93 3.70
CA MET A 103 0.83 2.29 3.08
C MET A 103 1.02 3.82 3.04
N MET A 104 -0.03 4.59 2.73
CA MET A 104 0.01 6.06 2.70
C MET A 104 0.26 6.73 4.06
N LEU A 105 0.16 6.00 5.17
CA LEU A 105 0.52 6.51 6.50
C LEU A 105 2.04 6.67 6.67
N THR A 106 2.82 5.94 5.88
CA THR A 106 4.28 6.08 5.87
C THR A 106 4.67 7.11 4.80
N PRO A 107 5.45 8.15 5.16
CA PRO A 107 5.91 9.13 4.19
C PRO A 107 6.63 8.49 3.01
N CYS A 108 6.18 8.79 1.79
CA CYS A 108 6.85 8.41 0.56
C CYS A 108 6.70 9.52 -0.48
N ASN A 109 7.69 9.64 -1.37
CA ASN A 109 7.66 10.57 -2.50
C ASN A 109 7.73 9.84 -3.85
N LEU A 110 7.88 8.51 -3.83
CA LEU A 110 7.78 7.65 -4.99
C LEU A 110 7.03 6.38 -4.61
N LEU A 111 5.88 6.17 -5.25
CA LEU A 111 5.06 5.00 -5.05
C LEU A 111 5.04 4.13 -6.30
N LEU A 112 5.45 2.87 -6.16
CA LEU A 112 5.41 1.88 -7.21
C LEU A 112 4.22 0.95 -6.95
N LEU A 113 3.39 0.72 -7.96
CA LEU A 113 2.19 -0.10 -7.87
C LEU A 113 2.31 -1.24 -8.89
N ASP A 114 2.34 -2.48 -8.43
CA ASP A 114 2.23 -3.65 -9.31
C ASP A 114 0.81 -4.21 -9.26
N GLU A 115 0.03 -3.90 -10.30
CA GLU A 115 -1.39 -4.28 -10.45
C GLU A 115 -2.27 -3.93 -9.22
N PRO A 116 -2.50 -2.64 -8.92
CA PRO A 116 -3.31 -2.18 -7.78
C PRO A 116 -4.83 -2.34 -7.97
#